data_AF-A0A8J7NXK2-F1
#
_entry.id   AF-A0A8J7NXK2-F1
#
_cell.length_a   1.000
_cell.length_b   1.000
_cell.length_c   1.000
_cell.angle_alpha   90.00
_cell.angle_beta   90.00
_cell.angle_gamma   90.00
#
_symmetry.space_group_name_H-M   'P 1'
#
loop_
_entity.id
_entity.type
_entity.pdbx_description
1 polymer ?
#
loop_
_entity_poly.entity_id
_entity_poly.type
_entity_poly.pdbx_seq_one_letter_code
_entity_poly.pdbx_strand_id
1 'polypeptide(L)' 'MLLRLFLAMERGAHLGIASPHVCHTPARAFRLLPLSPRGTLTVDGELVPYGPLQAQIHPSMARLMVGDTGVRITRL' A
#
# COMPACT_ATOMS: atom_id res chain seq x y z
N MET A 1 4.28 -4.39 -20.58
CA MET A 1 4.40 -3.25 -19.65
C MET A 1 4.33 -3.70 -18.19
N LEU A 2 3.34 -4.50 -17.79
CA LEU A 2 3.19 -4.99 -16.42
C LEU A 2 4.41 -5.76 -15.88
N LEU A 3 4.97 -6.70 -16.65
CA LEU A 3 6.19 -7.41 -16.24
C LEU A 3 7.38 -6.46 -15.96
N ARG A 4 7.54 -5.40 -16.76
CA ARG A 4 8.61 -4.41 -16.55
C ARG A 4 8.40 -3.61 -15.26
N LEU A 5 7.14 -3.28 -14.93
CA LEU A 5 6.80 -2.66 -13.65
C LEU A 5 7.18 -3.58 -12.48
N PHE A 6 6.80 -4.86 -12.54
CA PHE A 6 7.14 -5.83 -11.50
C PHE A 6 8.66 -6.03 -11.34
N LEU A 7 9.42 -6.14 -12.43
CA LEU A 7 10.89 -6.23 -12.36
C LEU A 7 11.52 -4.95 -11.77
N ALA A 8 10.97 -3.77 -12.07
CA ALA A 8 11.45 -2.52 -11.51
C ALA A 8 11.08 -2.32 -10.03
N MET A 9 10.09 -3.07 -9.50
CA MET A 9 9.73 -3.02 -8.08
C MET A 9 10.84 -3.54 -7.17
N GLU A 10 11.65 -4.51 -7.63
CA GLU A 10 12.79 -5.06 -6.87
C GLU A 10 13.73 -3.97 -6.37
N ARG A 11 13.93 -2.91 -7.17
CA ARG A 11 14.80 -1.76 -6.85
C ARG A 11 14.04 -0.48 -6.51
N GLY A 12 12.72 -0.55 -6.32
CA GLY A 12 11.88 0.61 -6.05
C GLY A 12 11.72 1.60 -7.21
N ALA A 13 12.11 1.24 -8.44
CA ALA A 13 12.11 2.15 -9.60
C ALA A 13 10.80 2.16 -10.42
N HIS A 14 9.82 1.35 -10.03
CA HIS A 14 8.57 1.13 -10.77
C HIS A 14 7.71 2.39 -10.96
N LEU A 15 7.76 3.35 -10.02
CA LEU A 15 7.05 4.63 -10.15
C LEU A 15 7.66 5.57 -11.22
N GLY A 16 8.93 5.36 -11.59
CA GLY A 16 9.60 6.12 -12.64
C GLY A 16 9.27 5.63 -14.05
N ILE A 17 8.60 4.47 -14.19
CA ILE A 17 8.16 3.95 -15.48
C ILE A 17 6.81 4.56 -15.81
N ALA A 18 6.79 5.46 -16.79
CA ALA A 18 5.55 6.05 -17.29
C ALA A 18 4.59 4.95 -17.80
N SER A 19 3.40 4.89 -17.22
CA SER A 19 2.33 3.97 -17.62
C SER A 19 0.99 4.67 -17.48
N PRO A 20 0.15 4.73 -18.52
CA PRO A 20 -1.19 5.32 -18.41
C PRO A 20 -2.15 4.46 -17.59
N HIS A 21 -1.76 3.23 -17.23
CA HIS A 21 -2.60 2.26 -16.52
C HIS A 21 -2.28 2.15 -15.02
N VAL A 22 -1.24 2.85 -14.54
CA VAL A 22 -0.83 2.81 -13.13
C VAL A 22 -0.81 4.24 -12.60
N CYS A 23 -1.53 4.48 -11.51
CA CYS A 23 -1.53 5.75 -10.81
C CYS A 23 -1.09 5.54 -9.35
N HIS A 24 -0.45 6.55 -8.79
CA HIS A 24 -0.09 6.60 -7.38
C HIS A 24 -0.59 7.93 -6.81
N THR A 25 -1.46 7.84 -5.81
CA THR A 25 -2.07 9.00 -5.16
C THR A 25 -1.94 8.86 -3.66
N PRO A 26 -1.32 9.81 -2.95
CA PRO A 26 -1.27 9.79 -1.48
C PRO A 26 -2.68 9.97 -0.92
N ALA A 27 -3.06 9.12 0.05
CA ALA A 27 -4.38 9.17 0.69
C ALA A 27 -4.27 8.93 2.21
N ARG A 28 -5.18 9.55 2.97
CA ARG A 28 -5.36 9.33 4.43
C ARG A 28 -6.46 8.32 4.74
N ALA A 29 -7.40 8.13 3.81
CA ALA A 29 -8.47 7.15 3.89
C ALA A 29 -8.90 6.76 2.48
N PHE A 30 -9.45 5.56 2.32
CA PHE A 30 -10.02 5.09 1.07
C PHE A 30 -11.15 4.09 1.31
N ARG A 31 -11.95 3.87 0.25
CA ARG A 31 -12.98 2.84 0.20
C ARG A 31 -12.82 2.04 -1.10
N LEU A 32 -12.84 0.72 -1.00
CA LEU A 32 -12.88 -0.20 -2.14
C LEU A 32 -14.26 -0.85 -2.21
N LEU A 33 -14.87 -0.79 -3.39
CA LEU A 33 -16.13 -1.46 -3.71
C LEU A 33 -15.86 -2.39 -4.89
N PRO A 34 -15.68 -3.70 -4.65
CA PRO A 34 -15.46 -4.64 -5.73
C PRO A 34 -16.70 -4.74 -6.62
N LEU A 35 -16.49 -4.75 -7.94
CA LEU A 35 -17.58 -4.84 -8.93
C LEU A 35 -17.96 -6.28 -9.28
N SER A 36 -17.05 -7.23 -9.06
CA SER A 36 -17.29 -8.66 -9.30
C SER A 36 -17.93 -9.33 -8.08
N PRO A 37 -18.76 -10.37 -8.26
CA PRO A 37 -19.45 -11.04 -7.14
C PRO A 37 -18.54 -11.94 -6.31
N ARG A 38 -17.34 -12.27 -6.80
CA ARG A 38 -16.33 -13.10 -6.12
C ARG A 38 -14.94 -12.58 -6.45
N GLY A 39 -14.01 -12.81 -5.54
CA GLY A 39 -12.61 -12.52 -5.70
C GLY A 39 -11.83 -12.78 -4.42
N THR A 40 -10.57 -12.35 -4.41
CA THR A 40 -9.66 -12.50 -3.27
C THR A 40 -9.24 -11.12 -2.80
N LEU A 41 -9.26 -10.90 -1.48
CA LEU A 41 -8.70 -9.73 -0.83
C LEU A 41 -7.76 -10.20 0.27
N THR A 42 -6.65 -9.49 0.44
CA THR A 42 -5.69 -9.75 1.51
C THR A 42 -5.41 -8.49 2.31
N VAL A 43 -5.19 -8.65 3.62
CA VAL A 43 -4.72 -7.61 4.54
C VAL A 43 -3.45 -8.15 5.19
N ASP A 44 -2.34 -7.42 5.05
CA ASP A 44 -1.01 -7.84 5.54
C ASP A 44 -0.56 -9.24 5.07
N GLY A 45 -1.08 -9.70 3.92
CA GLY A 45 -0.81 -11.02 3.34
C GLY A 45 -1.79 -12.12 3.77
N GLU A 46 -2.69 -11.85 4.71
CA GLU A 46 -3.70 -12.79 5.19
C GLU A 46 -5.01 -12.67 4.39
N LEU A 47 -5.67 -13.80 4.13
CA LEU A 47 -6.95 -13.83 3.42
C LEU A 47 -8.06 -13.23 4.28
N VAL A 48 -8.81 -12.28 3.73
CA VAL A 48 -9.97 -11.69 4.40
C VAL A 48 -11.26 -11.92 3.60
N PRO A 49 -12.44 -11.81 4.23
CA PRO A 49 -13.71 -11.88 3.52
C PRO A 49 -13.77 -10.89 2.35
N TYR A 50 -14.18 -11.38 1.19
CA TYR A 50 -14.34 -10.56 0.00
C TYR A 50 -15.59 -9.67 0.12
N GLY A 51 -15.43 -8.36 -0.10
CA GLY A 51 -16.54 -7.41 -0.08
C GLY A 51 -16.07 -5.96 -0.04
N PRO A 52 -17.01 -5.00 0.08
CA PRO A 52 -16.67 -3.59 0.27
C PRO A 52 -15.84 -3.40 1.54
N LEU A 53 -14.77 -2.61 1.45
CA LEU A 53 -13.93 -2.26 2.60
C LEU A 53 -13.59 -0.78 2.63
N GLN A 54 -13.36 -0.26 3.83
CA GLN A 54 -12.84 1.09 4.03
C GLN A 54 -11.65 1.03 4.99
N ALA A 55 -10.68 1.90 4.76
CA ALA A 55 -9.51 2.02 5.60
C ALA A 55 -9.17 3.50 5.82
N GLN A 56 -8.57 3.79 6.97
CA GLN A 56 -8.04 5.10 7.30
C GLN A 56 -6.73 4.96 8.06
N ILE A 57 -5.86 5.94 7.89
CA ILE A 57 -4.58 6.00 8.58
C ILE A 57 -4.77 6.67 9.93
N HIS A 58 -4.43 5.94 10.99
CA HIS A 58 -4.34 6.48 12.35
C HIS A 58 -2.88 6.79 12.69
N PRO A 59 -2.48 8.06 12.81
CA PRO A 59 -1.10 8.41 13.12
C PRO A 59 -0.73 7.97 14.53
N SER A 60 0.51 7.50 14.69
CA SER A 60 1.12 7.20 15.99
C SER A 60 0.36 6.19 16.87
N MET A 61 -0.39 5.28 16.27
CA MET A 61 -1.19 4.28 16.99
C MET A 61 -0.35 3.27 17.79
N ALA A 62 0.88 2.98 17.36
CA ALA A 62 1.78 2.04 18.01
C ALA A 62 3.24 2.53 18.01
N ARG A 63 4.06 1.94 18.88
CA ARG A 63 5.52 2.16 18.93
C ARG A 63 6.23 0.86 18.61
N LEU A 64 7.16 0.92 17.66
CA LEU A 64 8.00 -0.21 17.25
C LEU A 64 9.44 0.03 17.70
N MET A 65 10.13 -1.02 18.16
CA MET A 65 11.58 -0.97 18.37
C MET A 65 12.27 -1.02 17.01
N VAL A 66 13.16 -0.06 16.75
CA VAL A 66 13.95 0.01 15.51
C VAL A 66 15.42 0.06 15.84
N GLY A 67 16.28 -0.38 14.91
CA GLY A 67 17.73 -0.24 15.06
C GLY A 67 18.14 1.21 15.23
N ASP A 68 19.27 1.45 15.90
CA ASP A 68 19.79 2.81 16.07
C ASP A 68 20.16 3.38 14.70
N THR A 69 19.41 4.39 14.26
CA THR A 69 19.57 5.05 12.97
C THR A 69 20.21 6.43 13.10
N GLY A 70 20.51 6.89 14.32
CA GLY A 70 20.98 8.27 14.56
C GLY A 70 19.97 9.38 14.20
N VAL A 71 18.75 9.02 13.78
CA VAL A 71 17.69 9.96 13.39
C VAL A 71 16.70 10.11 14.55
N ARG A 72 16.51 11.35 15.03
CA ARG A 72 15.43 11.67 15.97
C ARG A 72 14.10 11.57 15.25
N ILE A 73 13.31 10.54 15.56
CA ILE A 73 11.93 10.42 15.09
C ILE A 73 11.09 11.49 15.80
N THR A 74 10.93 12.65 15.18
CA THR A 74 9.95 13.66 15.60
C THR A 74 8.54 13.13 15.36
N ARG A 75 7.69 13.17 16.39
CA ARG A 75 6.26 12.87 16.28
C ARG A 75 5.62 13.92 15.36
N LEU A 76 4.94 13.47 14.30
CA LEU A 76 4.01 14.28 13.52
C LEU A 76 2.64 14.27 14.20
#